data_AF-A0A523XRH1-F1
#
_entry.id   AF-A0A523XRH1-F1
#
_cell.length_a   1.000
_cell.length_b   1.000
_cell.length_c   1.000
_cell.angle_alpha   90.00
_cell.angle_beta   90.00
_cell.angle_gamma   90.00
#
_symmetry.space_group_name_H-M   'P 1'
#
loop_
_entity.id
_entity.type
_entity.pdbx_description
1 polymer ?
#
loop_
_entity_poly.entity_id
_entity_poly.type
_entity_poly.pdbx_seq_one_letter_code
_entity_poly.pdbx_strand_id
1 'polypeptide(L)'
;MILKEIQVRNIRSYVELPPFEFPEGTSLFYGGVGSGKSSLLYAIEFALFGLGELKGPDLLRNDATEGLVSLTFEEDDKRYSIYRKLRRTRATVSQAEGTISED
;
A
#
# COMPACT_ATOMS: atom_id res chain seq x y z
N MET A 1 -8.88 -15.07 -0.98
CA MET A 1 -7.90 -14.01 -1.32
C MET A 1 -6.44 -14.48 -1.34
N ILE A 2 -5.69 -14.24 -2.43
CA ILE A 2 -4.24 -14.46 -2.61
C ILE A 2 -3.60 -13.19 -3.18
N LEU A 3 -2.58 -12.62 -2.53
CA LEU A 3 -1.87 -11.44 -3.05
C LEU A 3 -1.06 -11.79 -4.30
N LYS A 4 -1.14 -10.98 -5.35
CA LYS A 4 -0.42 -11.20 -6.61
C LYS A 4 0.65 -10.15 -6.86
N GLU A 5 0.32 -8.86 -6.69
CA GLU A 5 1.25 -7.78 -6.97
C GLU A 5 1.00 -6.58 -6.06
N ILE A 6 2.06 -5.86 -5.67
CA ILE A 6 1.94 -4.55 -5.04
C ILE A 6 2.88 -3.53 -5.67
N GLN A 7 2.40 -2.30 -5.79
CA GLN A 7 3.20 -1.11 -6.07
C GLN A 7 3.00 -0.09 -4.95
N VAL A 8 4.08 0.56 -4.51
CA VAL A 8 4.04 1.52 -3.40
C VAL A 8 4.82 2.78 -3.77
N ARG A 9 4.27 3.96 -3.48
CA ARG A 9 5.00 5.23 -3.59
C ARG A 9 4.75 6.10 -2.37
N ASN A 10 5.82 6.63 -1.79
CA ASN A 10 5.81 7.55 -0.65
C ASN A 10 5.00 7.08 0.57
N ILE A 11 5.09 5.78 0.90
CA ILE A 11 4.47 5.22 2.11
C ILE A 11 5.58 4.91 3.12
N ARG A 12 5.60 5.67 4.21
CA ARG A 12 6.60 5.59 5.28
C ARG A 12 8.04 5.56 4.71
N SER A 13 8.74 4.43 4.87
CA SER A 13 10.12 4.25 4.41
C SER A 13 10.24 4.05 2.89
N TYR A 14 9.17 3.68 2.19
CA TYR A 14 9.19 3.45 0.75
C TYR A 14 9.03 4.78 -0.01
N VAL A 15 10.07 5.18 -0.75
CA VAL A 15 9.97 6.24 -1.75
C VAL A 15 9.26 5.70 -2.98
N GLU A 16 9.74 4.58 -3.51
CA GLU A 16 9.16 3.85 -4.63
C GLU A 16 9.44 2.36 -4.42
N LEU A 17 8.41 1.54 -4.53
CA LEU A 17 8.48 0.12 -4.79
C LEU A 17 7.78 -0.07 -6.14
N PRO A 18 8.51 -0.40 -7.23
CA PRO A 18 7.89 -0.76 -8.50
C PRO A 18 7.00 -2.01 -8.30
N PRO A 19 6.20 -2.40 -9.31
CA PRO A 19 5.43 -3.63 -9.28
C PRO A 19 6.28 -4.80 -8.76
N PHE A 20 5.86 -5.34 -7.60
CA PHE A 20 6.48 -6.48 -6.95
C PHE A 20 5.47 -7.61 -6.90
N GLU A 21 5.78 -8.69 -7.59
CA GLU A 21 4.97 -9.90 -7.58
C GLU A 21 5.24 -10.72 -6.31
N PHE A 22 4.16 -11.11 -5.63
CA PHE A 22 4.25 -12.00 -4.49
C PHE A 22 4.48 -13.44 -4.97
N PRO A 23 5.47 -14.16 -4.41
CA PRO A 23 5.62 -15.57 -4.70
C PRO A 23 4.48 -16.37 -4.06
N GLU A 24 4.10 -17.47 -4.70
CA GLU A 24 3.16 -18.42 -4.10
C GLU A 24 3.78 -19.16 -2.90
N GLY A 25 2.91 -19.58 -1.98
CA GLY A 25 3.30 -20.31 -0.78
C GLY A 25 3.72 -19.40 0.37
N THR A 26 4.80 -19.77 1.07
CA THR A 26 5.22 -19.07 2.30
C THR A 26 6.21 -17.96 1.99
N SER A 27 5.87 -16.73 2.35
CA SER A 27 6.73 -15.55 2.23
C SER A 27 7.35 -15.16 3.57
N LEU A 28 8.63 -14.74 3.55
CA LEU A 28 9.34 -14.18 4.71
C LEU A 28 9.80 -12.75 4.41
N PHE A 29 9.29 -11.77 5.16
CA PHE A 29 9.80 -10.39 5.12
C PHE A 29 11.01 -10.26 6.06
N TYR A 30 12.22 -10.35 5.50
CA TYR A 30 13.48 -10.28 6.26
C TYR A 30 14.19 -8.93 6.09
N GLY A 31 14.89 -8.48 7.13
CA GLY A 31 15.71 -7.26 7.10
C GLY A 31 15.88 -6.63 8.48
N GLY A 32 16.84 -5.72 8.62
CA GLY A 32 17.15 -5.04 9.90
C GLY A 32 16.03 -4.13 10.42
N VAL A 33 16.16 -3.64 11.66
CA VAL A 33 15.21 -2.67 12.23
C VAL A 33 15.15 -1.43 11.34
N GLY A 34 13.93 -0.93 11.07
CA GLY A 34 13.71 0.23 10.20
C GLY A 34 13.80 -0.06 8.69
N SER A 35 14.04 -1.30 8.26
CA SER A 35 14.18 -1.65 6.84
C SER A 35 12.89 -1.58 6.00
N GLY A 36 11.75 -1.25 6.61
CA GLY A 36 10.46 -1.09 5.91
C GLY A 36 9.55 -2.31 5.89
N LYS A 37 9.89 -3.44 6.56
CA LYS A 37 9.03 -4.63 6.63
C LYS A 37 7.58 -4.30 7.05
N SER A 38 7.41 -3.63 8.19
CA SER A 38 6.08 -3.23 8.66
C SER A 38 5.45 -2.18 7.74
N SER A 39 6.25 -1.29 7.13
CA SER A 39 5.73 -0.31 6.17
C SER A 39 5.05 -0.97 4.97
N LEU A 40 5.56 -2.10 4.50
CA LEU A 40 4.94 -2.86 3.40
C LEU A 40 3.62 -3.50 3.84
N LEU A 41 3.57 -4.07 5.06
CA LEU A 41 2.34 -4.60 5.63
C LEU A 41 1.27 -3.51 5.81
N TYR A 42 1.66 -2.31 6.28
CA TYR A 42 0.77 -1.16 6.36
C TYR A 42 0.30 -0.68 4.98
N ALA A 43 1.14 -0.79 3.95
CA ALA A 43 0.73 -0.46 2.58
C ALA A 43 -0.35 -1.43 2.09
N ILE A 44 -0.19 -2.74 2.34
CA ILE A 44 -1.21 -3.76 2.04
C ILE A 44 -2.51 -3.49 2.80
N GLU A 45 -2.42 -3.25 4.11
CA GLU A 45 -3.59 -2.90 4.95
C GLU A 45 -4.31 -1.67 4.42
N PHE A 46 -3.55 -0.60 4.12
CA PHE A 46 -4.11 0.62 3.54
C PHE A 46 -4.79 0.35 2.20
N ALA A 47 -4.17 -0.42 1.30
CA ALA A 47 -4.79 -0.76 0.02
C ALA A 47 -6.11 -1.50 0.18
N LEU A 48 -6.20 -2.44 1.12
CA LEU A 48 -7.44 -3.21 1.34
C LEU A 48 -8.52 -2.37 2.00
N PHE A 49 -8.19 -1.67 3.08
CA PHE A 49 -9.19 -1.11 4.00
C PHE A 49 -9.25 0.42 3.99
N GLY A 50 -8.35 1.08 3.27
CA GLY A 50 -8.18 2.53 3.32
C GLY A 50 -7.54 2.94 4.65
N LEU A 51 -7.84 4.15 5.10
CA LEU A 51 -7.25 4.64 6.36
C LEU A 51 -7.73 3.85 7.59
N GLY A 52 -8.99 3.43 7.69
CA GLY A 52 -9.47 2.71 8.88
C GLY A 52 -9.08 3.43 10.19
N GLU A 53 -8.34 2.76 11.06
CA GLU A 53 -7.74 3.34 12.28
C GLU A 53 -6.35 3.99 12.05
N LEU A 54 -5.73 3.78 10.89
CA LEU A 54 -4.46 4.38 10.51
C LEU A 54 -4.63 5.90 10.34
N LYS A 55 -3.70 6.64 10.93
CA LYS A 55 -3.63 8.09 10.73
C LYS A 55 -2.83 8.36 9.46
N GLY A 56 -3.44 9.06 8.50
CA GLY A 56 -2.79 9.46 7.25
C GLY A 56 -1.37 10.06 7.43
N PRO A 57 -1.14 10.96 8.41
CA PRO A 57 0.19 11.51 8.67
C PRO A 57 1.26 10.49 9.08
N ASP A 58 0.86 9.37 9.70
CA ASP A 58 1.78 8.30 10.14
C ASP A 58 2.12 7.34 8.98
N LEU A 59 1.31 7.37 7.92
CA LEU A 59 1.45 6.50 6.75
C LEU A 59 2.13 7.20 5.57
N LEU A 60 1.75 8.44 5.27
CA LEU A 60 2.37 9.23 4.22
C LEU A 60 3.79 9.63 4.63
N ARG A 61 4.76 9.42 3.74
CA ARG A 61 6.14 9.85 3.95
C ARG A 61 6.22 11.36 4.24
N ASN A 62 7.07 11.75 5.19
CA ASN A 62 7.11 13.12 5.74
C ASN A 62 7.41 14.21 4.69
N ASP A 63 8.31 13.93 3.76
CA ASP A 63 8.73 14.84 2.68
C ASP A 63 7.82 14.78 1.44
N ALA A 64 6.77 13.95 1.47
CA ALA A 64 5.87 13.76 0.34
C ALA A 64 4.54 14.50 0.51
N THR A 65 4.02 15.00 -0.61
CA THR A 65 2.69 15.60 -0.72
C THR A 65 1.62 14.59 -1.12
N GLU A 66 2.00 13.49 -1.75
CA GLU A 66 1.11 12.41 -2.17
C GLU A 66 1.76 11.04 -1.96
N GLY A 67 0.94 10.04 -1.63
CA GLY A 67 1.33 8.65 -1.47
C GLY A 67 0.34 7.73 -2.14
N LEU A 68 0.79 6.55 -2.58
CA LEU A 68 0.04 5.68 -3.48
C LEU A 68 0.32 4.23 -3.13
N VAL A 69 -0.72 3.41 -3.14
CA VAL A 69 -0.59 1.96 -3.13
C VAL A 69 -1.51 1.39 -4.19
N SER A 70 -0.96 0.52 -5.04
CA SER A 70 -1.74 -0.36 -5.92
C SER A 70 -1.54 -1.79 -5.44
N LEU A 71 -2.62 -2.53 -5.23
CA LEU A 71 -2.58 -3.92 -4.78
C LEU A 71 -3.46 -4.76 -5.69
N THR A 72 -2.87 -5.79 -6.27
CA THR A 72 -3.56 -6.80 -7.07
C THR A 72 -3.64 -8.09 -6.27
N PHE A 73 -4.83 -8.67 -6.19
CA PHE A 73 -5.05 -9.96 -5.55
C PHE A 73 -6.07 -10.79 -6.33
N GLU A 74 -6.13 -12.07 -6.01
CA GLU A 74 -7.04 -13.03 -6.61
C GLU A 74 -7.98 -13.61 -5.56
N GLU A 75 -9.24 -13.75 -5.90
CA GLU A 75 -10.27 -14.38 -5.06
C GLU A 75 -11.29 -15.06 -5.98
N ASP A 76 -11.64 -16.31 -5.68
CA ASP A 76 -12.57 -17.12 -6.48
C ASP A 76 -12.28 -17.09 -7.99
N ASP A 77 -11.01 -17.30 -8.35
CA ASP A 77 -10.47 -17.27 -9.73
C ASP A 77 -10.65 -15.93 -10.47
N LYS A 78 -10.99 -14.86 -9.75
CA LYS A 78 -11.11 -13.50 -10.28
C LYS A 78 -9.98 -12.62 -9.78
N ARG A 79 -9.52 -11.72 -10.65
CA ARG A 79 -8.44 -10.78 -10.34
C ARG A 79 -9.03 -9.41 -10.01
N TYR A 80 -8.58 -8.87 -8.89
CA TYR A 80 -8.98 -7.57 -8.38
C TYR A 80 -7.77 -6.66 -8.26
N SER A 81 -7.93 -5.41 -8.69
CA SER A 81 -6.91 -4.37 -8.54
C SER A 81 -7.48 -3.21 -7.74
N ILE A 82 -6.84 -2.89 -6.61
CA ILE A 82 -7.18 -1.74 -5.78
C ILE A 82 -6.09 -0.68 -5.91
N TYR A 83 -6.50 0.54 -6.23
CA TYR A 83 -5.65 1.72 -6.23
C TYR A 83 -6.11 2.69 -5.14
N ARG A 84 -5.21 3.08 -4.25
CA ARG A 84 -5.49 4.10 -3.22
C ARG A 84 -4.43 5.17 -3.16
N LYS A 85 -4.88 6.37 -2.80
CA LYS A 85 -4.06 7.56 -2.74
C LYS A 85 -4.23 8.30 -1.41
N LEU A 86 -3.11 8.75 -0.86
CA LEU A 86 -3.04 9.75 0.21
C LEU A 86 -2.66 11.10 -0.39
N ARG A 87 -3.23 12.17 0.16
CA ARG A 87 -2.87 13.54 -0.17
C ARG A 87 -2.66 14.34 1.10
N ARG A 88 -1.52 15.05 1.16
CA ARG A 88 -1.23 16.06 2.16
C ARG A 88 -1.83 17.40 1.73
N THR A 89 -2.54 18.02 2.64
CA THR A 89 -2.92 19.43 2.58
C THR A 89 -2.11 20.20 3.63
N ARG A 90 -2.30 21.52 3.75
CA ARG A 90 -1.59 22.33 4.76
C ARG A 90 -1.84 21.89 6.20
N ALA A 91 -2.99 21.27 6.48
CA ALA A 91 -3.41 20.94 7.85
C ALA A 91 -3.45 19.43 8.14
N THR A 92 -3.67 18.59 7.14
CA THR A 92 -3.95 17.16 7.34
C THR A 92 -3.40 16.29 6.21
N VAL A 93 -3.34 14.98 6.46
CA VAL A 93 -3.20 13.98 5.41
C VAL A 93 -4.48 13.15 5.37
N SER A 94 -5.12 13.10 4.21
CA SER A 94 -6.37 12.37 4.00
C SER A 94 -6.26 11.40 2.83
N GLN A 95 -7.18 10.44 2.78
CA GLN A 95 -7.36 9.59 1.62
C GLN A 95 -8.03 10.40 0.50
N ALA A 96 -7.48 10.33 -0.71
CA ALA A 96 -8.08 10.87 -1.93
C ALA A 96 -8.89 9.79 -2.65
N GLU A 97 -9.53 10.14 -3.77
CA GLU A 97 -10.22 9.16 -4.62
C GLU A 97 -9.26 8.04 -5.05
N GLY A 98 -9.81 6.82 -5.08
CA GLY A 98 -9.15 5.60 -5.49
C GLY A 98 -10.12 4.73 -6.29
N THR A 99 -9.64 3.62 -6.81
CA THR A 99 -10.44 2.72 -7.67
C THR A 99 -10.31 1.28 -7.21
N ILE A 100 -11.36 0.50 -7.46
CA ILE A 100 -11.34 -0.95 -7.38
C ILE A 100 -11.86 -1.44 -8.73
N SER A 101 -11.13 -2.34 -9.38
CA SER A 101 -11.54 -2.97 -10.63
C SER A 101 -11.45 -4.50 -10.52
N GLU A 102 -12.35 -5.18 -11.22
CA GLU A 102 -12.35 -6.62 -11.44
C GLU A 102 -12.00 -6.83 -12.93
N ASP A 103 -11.05 -7.73 -13.20
CA ASP A 103 -10.73 -8.19 -14.55
C ASP A 103 -11.58 -9.40 -14.96
#